data_AF-A0A534LSM0-F1
#
_entry.id   AF-A0A534LSM0-F1
#
_cell.length_a   1.000
_cell.length_b   1.000
_cell.length_c   1.000
_cell.angle_alpha   90.00
_cell.angle_beta   90.00
_cell.angle_gamma   90.00
#
_symmetry.space_group_name_H-M   'P 1'
#
loop_
_entity.id
_entity.type
_entity.pdbx_description
1 polymer ?
#
loop_
_entity_poly.entity_id
_entity_poly.type
_entity_poly.pdbx_seq_one_letter_code
_entity_poly.pdbx_strand_id
1 'polypeptide(L)'
;MEREVWMRGGMVLSILALVVLILVTPSLLGRTSTELASVPLLTIGMSRNESAFIVNLGAAVQAYQYDLVRMTLNGSDPSVNRTVEENDTYGFHIWIAANVTFSLHVYFVDHVGRTGLRRNYFEYNVSVGREMDSQNRTVMVFTFPYEKDRQGAPIRITRPDGGDLHLVIPARGTVP
;
A
#
# COMPACT_ATOMS: atom_id res chain seq x y z
N MET A 1 47.72 -17.08 -32.42
CA MET A 1 47.55 -17.74 -31.11
C MET A 1 47.49 -16.72 -29.97
N GLU A 2 48.45 -15.80 -29.84
CA GLU A 2 48.48 -14.81 -28.75
C GLU A 2 47.26 -13.86 -28.69
N ARG A 3 46.86 -13.27 -29.82
CA ARG A 3 45.70 -12.35 -29.88
C ARG A 3 44.39 -13.01 -29.42
N GLU A 4 44.24 -14.30 -29.66
CA GLU A 4 43.06 -15.06 -29.28
C GLU A 4 43.05 -15.38 -27.77
N VAL A 5 44.22 -15.65 -27.19
CA VAL A 5 44.41 -15.79 -25.74
C VAL A 5 44.13 -14.45 -25.04
N TRP A 6 44.57 -13.33 -25.61
CA TRP A 6 44.27 -11.99 -25.09
C TRP A 6 42.79 -11.64 -25.17
N MET A 7 42.10 -11.97 -26.27
CA MET A 7 40.66 -11.77 -26.38
C MET A 7 39.89 -12.63 -25.38
N ARG A 8 40.27 -13.91 -25.22
CA ARG A 8 39.67 -14.80 -24.23
C ARG A 8 39.94 -14.33 -22.79
N GLY A 9 41.16 -13.86 -22.51
CA GLY A 9 41.52 -13.27 -21.22
C GLY A 9 40.71 -12.01 -20.91
N GLY A 10 40.52 -11.14 -21.89
CA GLY A 10 39.67 -9.95 -21.78
C GLY A 10 38.20 -10.29 -21.53
N MET A 11 37.67 -11.32 -22.21
CA MET A 11 36.30 -11.81 -21.98
C MET A 11 36.12 -12.32 -20.54
N VAL A 12 37.05 -13.12 -20.03
CA VAL A 12 36.95 -13.64 -18.65
C VAL A 12 37.05 -12.52 -17.61
N LEU A 13 37.94 -11.54 -17.82
CA LEU A 13 38.04 -10.37 -16.95
C LEU A 13 36.77 -9.51 -16.99
N SER A 14 36.13 -9.36 -18.15
CA SER A 14 34.87 -8.61 -18.25
C SER A 14 33.73 -9.29 -17.49
N ILE A 15 33.67 -10.63 -17.49
CA ILE A 15 32.69 -11.39 -16.71
C ILE A 15 32.95 -11.21 -15.21
N LEU A 16 34.21 -11.32 -14.77
CA LEU A 16 34.57 -11.10 -13.37
C LEU A 16 34.23 -9.68 -12.91
N ALA A 17 34.51 -8.67 -13.74
CA ALA A 17 34.14 -7.28 -13.46
C ALA A 17 32.62 -7.10 -13.37
N LEU A 18 31.85 -7.75 -14.24
CA LEU A 18 30.39 -7.74 -14.20
C LEU A 18 29.84 -8.40 -12.93
N VAL A 19 30.40 -9.54 -12.51
CA VAL A 19 30.02 -10.22 -11.26
C VAL A 19 30.30 -9.33 -10.04
N VAL A 20 31.49 -8.71 -9.98
CA VAL A 20 31.83 -7.77 -8.92
C VAL A 20 30.89 -6.57 -8.94
N LEU A 21 30.58 -6.03 -10.12
CA LEU A 21 29.64 -4.92 -10.24
C LEU A 21 28.26 -5.33 -9.73
N ILE A 22 27.72 -6.49 -10.10
CA ILE A 22 26.42 -6.99 -9.60
C ILE A 22 26.42 -7.14 -8.07
N LEU A 23 27.51 -7.63 -7.49
CA LEU A 23 27.63 -7.80 -6.03
C LEU A 23 27.75 -6.47 -5.28
N VAL A 24 28.43 -5.48 -5.87
CA VAL A 24 28.73 -4.20 -5.22
C VAL A 24 27.68 -3.13 -5.50
N THR A 25 26.96 -3.23 -6.62
CA THR A 25 25.90 -2.27 -7.03
C THR A 25 24.81 -2.07 -5.96
N PRO A 26 24.29 -3.12 -5.27
CA PRO A 26 23.35 -2.94 -4.17
C PRO A 26 23.89 -2.11 -3.00
N SER A 27 25.21 -2.10 -2.81
CA SER A 27 25.88 -1.33 -1.75
C SER A 27 26.19 0.11 -2.18
N LEU A 28 26.47 0.33 -3.47
CA LEU A 28 26.81 1.64 -4.04
C LEU A 28 25.60 2.52 -4.35
N LEU A 29 24.47 1.93 -4.74
CA LEU A 29 23.25 2.68 -5.03
C LEU A 29 22.61 3.30 -3.78
N GLY A 30 23.15 3.00 -2.60
CA GLY A 30 22.43 3.17 -1.35
C GLY A 30 21.22 2.25 -1.36
N ARG A 31 20.89 1.65 -0.21
CA ARG A 31 19.53 1.11 -0.09
C ARG A 31 18.59 2.28 -0.37
N THR A 32 17.73 2.15 -1.38
CA THR A 32 16.59 3.04 -1.56
C THR A 32 15.97 3.21 -0.19
N SER A 33 15.92 4.45 0.29
CA SER A 33 15.51 4.81 1.64
C SER A 33 14.35 3.92 2.09
N THR A 34 14.61 2.97 2.99
CA THR A 34 13.62 1.97 3.40
C THR A 34 12.35 2.66 3.90
N GLU A 35 12.54 3.84 4.50
CA GLU A 35 11.49 4.70 5.05
C GLU A 35 10.48 5.20 4.03
N LEU A 36 10.86 5.39 2.75
CA LEU A 36 9.92 5.81 1.70
C LEU A 36 9.28 4.61 0.99
N ALA A 37 10.01 3.50 0.89
CA ALA A 37 9.50 2.27 0.30
C ALA A 37 8.44 1.59 1.19
N SER A 38 8.59 1.68 2.53
CA SER A 38 7.63 1.07 3.46
C SER A 38 6.36 1.87 3.73
N VAL A 39 6.21 3.07 3.16
CA VAL A 39 5.06 3.94 3.40
C VAL A 39 3.79 3.27 2.82
N PRO A 40 2.84 2.82 3.66
CA PRO A 40 1.64 2.18 3.17
C PRO A 40 0.66 3.20 2.61
N LEU A 41 -0.05 2.80 1.56
CA LEU A 41 -1.05 3.56 0.85
C LEU A 41 -2.38 2.83 0.90
N LEU A 42 -3.40 3.51 1.42
CA LEU A 42 -4.80 3.15 1.29
C LEU A 42 -5.40 3.89 0.10
N THR A 43 -5.93 3.14 -0.87
CA THR A 43 -6.72 3.71 -1.96
C THR A 43 -8.15 3.18 -1.88
N ILE A 44 -9.13 4.08 -1.90
CA ILE A 44 -10.54 3.72 -1.93
C ILE A 44 -11.19 4.39 -3.12
N GLY A 45 -11.61 3.56 -4.06
CA GLY A 45 -12.30 4.00 -5.27
C GLY A 45 -13.66 3.35 -5.40
N MET A 46 -14.32 3.69 -6.50
CA MET A 46 -15.58 3.08 -6.89
C MET A 46 -15.50 2.53 -8.30
N SER A 47 -16.04 1.33 -8.48
CA SER A 47 -16.21 0.67 -9.79
C SER A 47 -16.89 1.59 -10.81
N ARG A 48 -16.58 1.42 -12.11
CA ARG A 48 -17.08 2.29 -13.19
C ARG A 48 -18.61 2.34 -13.28
N ASN A 49 -19.27 1.22 -12.96
CA ASN A 49 -20.72 1.08 -12.93
C ASN A 49 -21.33 1.40 -11.55
N GLU A 50 -20.52 1.91 -10.61
CA GLU A 50 -20.96 2.31 -9.27
C GLU A 50 -21.65 1.20 -8.46
N SER A 51 -21.34 -0.06 -8.75
CA SER A 51 -21.92 -1.23 -8.05
C SER A 51 -21.16 -1.61 -6.79
N ALA A 52 -19.88 -1.25 -6.71
CA ALA A 52 -18.99 -1.62 -5.63
C ALA A 52 -17.92 -0.55 -5.36
N PHE A 53 -17.52 -0.44 -4.09
CA PHE A 53 -16.27 0.16 -3.65
C PHE A 53 -15.12 -0.82 -3.83
N ILE A 54 -13.97 -0.30 -4.24
CA ILE A 54 -12.72 -1.04 -4.36
C ILE A 54 -11.77 -0.45 -3.33
N VAL A 55 -11.39 -1.25 -2.34
CA VAL A 55 -10.41 -0.87 -1.32
C VAL A 55 -9.12 -1.59 -1.65
N ASN A 56 -8.06 -0.82 -1.86
CA ASN A 56 -6.73 -1.32 -2.18
C ASN A 56 -5.73 -0.87 -1.11
N LEU A 57 -4.93 -1.83 -0.65
CA LEU A 57 -3.87 -1.67 0.34
C LEU A 57 -2.55 -2.08 -0.31
N GLY A 58 -1.52 -1.25 -0.16
CA GLY A 58 -0.19 -1.56 -0.68
C GLY A 58 0.82 -0.48 -0.31
N ALA A 59 1.93 -0.41 -1.02
CA ALA A 59 2.96 0.60 -0.80
C ALA A 59 2.75 1.84 -1.69
N ALA A 60 3.11 3.02 -1.16
CA ALA A 60 3.04 4.29 -1.90
C ALA A 60 4.13 4.41 -2.98
N VAL A 61 5.29 3.79 -2.78
CA VAL A 61 6.45 3.87 -3.66
C VAL A 61 7.13 2.51 -3.76
N GLN A 62 7.33 2.03 -5.00
CA GLN A 62 7.89 0.70 -5.31
C GLN A 62 7.08 -0.48 -4.70
N ALA A 63 7.34 -1.71 -5.15
CA ALA A 63 6.72 -2.89 -4.56
C ALA A 63 7.45 -3.26 -3.26
N TYR A 64 6.95 -2.76 -2.13
CA TYR A 64 7.45 -3.11 -0.80
C TYR A 64 6.61 -4.23 -0.18
N GLN A 65 7.28 -5.26 0.34
CA GLN A 65 6.64 -6.39 1.00
C GLN A 65 6.46 -6.07 2.49
N TYR A 66 5.29 -6.35 3.04
CA TYR A 66 4.99 -6.25 4.45
C TYR A 66 4.93 -7.65 5.07
N ASP A 67 5.39 -7.78 6.33
CA ASP A 67 5.26 -9.04 7.08
C ASP A 67 3.79 -9.41 7.28
N LEU A 68 2.95 -8.38 7.50
CA LEU A 68 1.55 -8.52 7.81
C LEU A 68 0.78 -7.32 7.26
N VAL A 69 -0.29 -7.59 6.53
CA VAL A 69 -1.32 -6.60 6.20
C VAL A 69 -2.66 -7.16 6.67
N ARG A 70 -3.34 -6.41 7.53
CA ARG A 70 -4.64 -6.76 8.08
C ARG A 70 -5.63 -5.63 7.83
N MET A 71 -6.84 -6.02 7.48
CA MET A 71 -7.94 -5.11 7.27
C MET A 71 -9.20 -5.68 7.91
N THR A 72 -9.78 -4.92 8.83
CA THR A 72 -11.06 -5.23 9.45
C THR A 72 -12.13 -4.31 8.89
N LEU A 73 -13.19 -4.92 8.38
CA LEU A 73 -14.31 -4.25 7.76
C LEU A 73 -15.55 -4.44 8.62
N ASN A 74 -16.18 -3.33 9.01
CA ASN A 74 -17.44 -3.31 9.75
C ASN A 74 -18.46 -2.48 8.98
N GLY A 75 -19.40 -3.14 8.31
CA GLY A 75 -20.46 -2.53 7.51
C GLY A 75 -21.76 -2.27 8.29
N SER A 76 -22.62 -1.45 7.71
CA SER A 76 -24.02 -1.29 8.12
C SER A 76 -24.83 -2.56 7.88
N ASP A 77 -24.41 -3.39 6.92
CA ASP A 77 -24.90 -4.75 6.71
C ASP A 77 -23.89 -5.74 7.31
N PRO A 78 -24.29 -6.55 8.32
CA PRO A 78 -23.40 -7.52 8.96
C PRO A 78 -22.82 -8.58 8.01
N SER A 79 -23.46 -8.85 6.87
CA SER A 79 -22.95 -9.80 5.86
C SER A 79 -21.63 -9.36 5.23
N VAL A 80 -21.29 -8.07 5.33
CA VAL A 80 -20.04 -7.49 4.85
C VAL A 80 -18.94 -7.54 5.91
N ASN A 81 -19.27 -7.80 7.18
CA ASN A 81 -18.29 -7.79 8.27
C ASN A 81 -17.28 -8.92 8.11
N ARG A 82 -16.00 -8.55 8.03
CA ARG A 82 -14.90 -9.52 7.89
C ARG A 82 -13.57 -8.90 8.27
N THR A 83 -12.67 -9.76 8.71
CA THR A 83 -11.25 -9.43 8.82
C THR A 83 -10.51 -10.25 7.78
N VAL A 84 -9.71 -9.57 6.96
CA VAL A 84 -8.81 -10.18 5.99
C VAL A 84 -7.39 -9.91 6.45
N GLU A 85 -6.58 -10.96 6.49
CA GLU A 85 -5.19 -10.91 6.88
C GLU A 85 -4.36 -11.64 5.84
N GLU A 86 -3.29 -10.98 5.38
CA GLU A 86 -2.33 -11.52 4.43
C GLU A 86 -0.93 -11.34 5.01
N ASN A 87 -0.15 -12.41 5.02
CA ASN A 87 1.22 -12.42 5.51
C ASN A 87 2.19 -12.37 4.34
N ASP A 88 3.37 -11.77 4.55
CA ASP A 88 4.44 -11.70 3.55
C ASP A 88 3.94 -11.19 2.19
N THR A 89 3.15 -10.12 2.20
CA THR A 89 2.42 -9.62 1.02
C THR A 89 2.84 -8.22 0.61
N TYR A 90 2.72 -7.91 -0.67
CA TYR A 90 2.88 -6.53 -1.18
C TYR A 90 1.64 -5.66 -0.94
N GLY A 91 0.57 -6.26 -0.40
CA GLY A 91 -0.74 -5.66 -0.25
C GLY A 91 -1.83 -6.48 -0.95
N PHE A 92 -3.08 -6.03 -0.85
CA PHE A 92 -4.22 -6.69 -1.45
C PHE A 92 -5.36 -5.71 -1.69
N HIS A 93 -6.37 -6.15 -2.43
CA HIS A 93 -7.59 -5.39 -2.64
C HIS A 93 -8.83 -6.22 -2.37
N ILE A 94 -9.91 -5.55 -1.99
CA ILE A 94 -11.23 -6.16 -1.84
C ILE A 94 -12.31 -5.32 -2.50
N TRP A 95 -13.40 -6.01 -2.82
CA TRP A 95 -14.62 -5.42 -3.36
C TRP A 95 -15.70 -5.43 -2.28
N ILE A 96 -16.40 -4.31 -2.15
CA ILE A 96 -17.48 -4.10 -1.17
C ILE A 96 -18.68 -3.52 -1.92
N ALA A 97 -19.89 -4.01 -1.66
CA ALA A 97 -21.08 -3.52 -2.34
C ALA A 97 -21.32 -2.02 -2.06
N ALA A 98 -21.72 -1.26 -3.08
CA ALA A 98 -21.87 0.20 -3.00
C ALA A 98 -23.07 0.68 -2.17
N ASN A 99 -23.99 -0.23 -1.82
CA ASN A 99 -25.18 0.06 -1.02
C ASN A 99 -24.92 -0.01 0.50
N VAL A 100 -23.70 -0.28 0.92
CA VAL A 100 -23.31 -0.42 2.33
C VAL A 100 -22.40 0.74 2.74
N THR A 101 -22.66 1.30 3.92
CA THR A 101 -21.72 2.21 4.61
C THR A 101 -20.87 1.37 5.52
N PHE A 102 -19.55 1.58 5.56
CA PHE A 102 -18.65 0.73 6.34
C PHE A 102 -17.50 1.50 6.98
N SER A 103 -17.03 0.99 8.10
CA SER A 103 -15.77 1.39 8.73
C SER A 103 -14.68 0.38 8.39
N LEU A 104 -13.52 0.90 8.06
CA LEU A 104 -12.32 0.17 7.70
C LEU A 104 -11.25 0.49 8.74
N HIS A 105 -10.73 -0.55 9.37
CA HIS A 105 -9.52 -0.50 10.19
C HIS A 105 -8.42 -1.23 9.45
N VAL A 106 -7.33 -0.53 9.14
CA VAL A 106 -6.19 -1.09 8.41
C VAL A 106 -4.97 -1.12 9.32
N TYR A 107 -4.19 -2.18 9.22
CA TYR A 107 -3.01 -2.43 10.03
C TYR A 107 -1.91 -3.07 9.18
N PHE A 108 -0.70 -2.50 9.21
CA PHE A 108 0.46 -3.01 8.46
C PHE A 108 1.64 -3.21 9.41
N VAL A 109 2.47 -4.20 9.14
CA VAL A 109 3.77 -4.41 9.79
C VAL A 109 4.88 -4.44 8.74
N ASP A 110 5.89 -3.62 8.98
CA ASP A 110 7.06 -3.44 8.13
C ASP A 110 7.89 -4.72 8.04
N HIS A 111 8.37 -5.06 6.84
CA HIS A 111 9.30 -6.18 6.63
C HIS A 111 10.73 -5.72 6.91
N VAL A 112 11.16 -5.85 8.17
CA VAL A 112 12.57 -5.59 8.52
C VAL A 112 13.33 -6.92 8.45
N GLY A 113 14.01 -7.13 7.32
CA GLY A 113 14.83 -8.33 7.04
C GLY A 113 16.09 -8.50 7.92
N ARG A 114 16.10 -8.00 9.15
CA ARG A 114 17.18 -8.20 10.13
C ARG A 114 16.60 -8.57 11.49
N THR A 115 16.90 -9.79 11.93
CA THR A 115 16.67 -10.26 13.30
C THR A 115 17.27 -9.30 14.33
N GLY A 116 16.43 -8.80 15.25
CA GLY A 116 16.85 -7.92 16.34
C GLY A 116 16.55 -6.43 16.15
N LEU A 117 15.97 -6.03 15.02
CA LEU A 117 15.44 -4.67 14.84
C LEU A 117 13.92 -4.66 15.05
N ARG A 118 13.45 -3.62 15.74
CA ARG A 118 12.03 -3.35 15.87
C ARG A 118 11.43 -3.02 14.50
N ARG A 119 10.25 -3.56 14.20
CA ARG A 119 9.50 -3.33 12.96
C ARG A 119 8.51 -2.20 13.16
N ASN A 120 8.35 -1.32 12.19
CA ASN A 120 7.29 -0.31 12.28
C ASN A 120 5.93 -0.96 12.09
N TYR A 121 4.91 -0.46 12.79
CA TYR A 121 3.53 -0.75 12.45
C TYR A 121 2.78 0.53 12.10
N PHE A 122 1.83 0.38 11.20
CA PHE A 122 1.03 1.46 10.64
C PHE A 122 -0.44 1.12 10.84
N GLU A 123 -1.25 2.12 11.15
CA GLU A 123 -2.67 1.90 11.45
C GLU A 123 -3.49 3.13 11.06
N TYR A 124 -4.66 2.86 10.46
CA TYR A 124 -5.61 3.89 10.09
C TYR A 124 -7.05 3.40 10.19
N ASN A 125 -7.95 4.32 10.50
CA ASN A 125 -9.40 4.13 10.48
C ASN A 125 -10.07 5.11 9.54
N VAL A 126 -10.96 4.59 8.69
CA VAL A 126 -11.80 5.42 7.83
C VAL A 126 -13.20 4.83 7.78
N SER A 127 -14.21 5.69 7.82
CA SER A 127 -15.58 5.32 7.51
C SER A 127 -15.93 5.82 6.12
N VAL A 128 -16.55 4.97 5.33
CA VAL A 128 -16.85 5.16 3.91
C VAL A 128 -18.35 5.01 3.71
N GLY A 129 -18.93 5.96 3.00
CA GLY A 129 -20.33 5.93 2.61
C GLY A 129 -20.55 6.48 1.21
N ARG A 130 -21.77 6.32 0.72
CA ARG A 130 -22.22 6.89 -0.55
C ARG A 130 -23.47 7.71 -0.31
N GLU A 131 -23.52 8.89 -0.92
CA GLU A 131 -24.68 9.76 -0.97
C GLU A 131 -24.99 10.15 -2.42
N MET A 132 -26.21 10.65 -2.66
CA MET A 132 -26.56 11.31 -3.91
C MET A 132 -26.59 12.82 -3.68
N ASP A 133 -26.00 13.60 -4.59
CA ASP A 133 -26.12 15.05 -4.56
C ASP A 133 -27.48 15.53 -5.11
N SER A 134 -27.71 16.85 -5.08
CA SER A 134 -28.94 17.48 -5.60
C SER A 134 -29.15 17.31 -7.12
N GLN A 135 -28.11 16.90 -7.86
CA GLN A 135 -28.11 16.62 -9.28
C GLN A 135 -28.15 15.11 -9.56
N ASN A 136 -28.41 14.28 -8.53
CA ASN A 136 -28.44 12.82 -8.59
C ASN A 136 -27.11 12.19 -9.03
N ARG A 137 -25.99 12.85 -8.70
CA ARG A 137 -24.65 12.31 -8.89
C ARG A 137 -24.20 11.57 -7.63
N THR A 138 -23.49 10.47 -7.84
CA THR A 138 -22.89 9.70 -6.75
C THR A 138 -21.76 10.47 -6.08
N VAL A 139 -21.86 10.65 -4.78
CA VAL A 139 -20.83 11.25 -3.93
C VAL A 139 -20.31 10.20 -2.96
N MET A 140 -19.02 9.90 -3.05
CA MET A 140 -18.31 9.12 -2.05
C MET A 140 -17.96 10.03 -0.86
N VAL A 141 -18.27 9.56 0.35
CA VAL A 141 -18.06 10.31 1.58
C VAL A 141 -17.13 9.54 2.49
N PHE A 142 -16.06 10.18 2.93
CA PHE A 142 -15.03 9.59 3.79
C PHE A 142 -14.90 10.40 5.08
N THR A 143 -14.98 9.72 6.22
CA THR A 143 -14.81 10.33 7.54
C THR A 143 -13.75 9.60 8.35
N PHE A 144 -13.08 10.31 9.26
CA PHE A 144 -11.91 9.83 9.98
C PHE A 144 -12.11 9.99 11.50
N PRO A 145 -13.06 9.26 12.10
CA PRO A 145 -13.51 9.53 13.47
C PRO A 145 -12.43 9.31 14.54
N TYR A 146 -11.45 8.45 14.26
CA TYR A 146 -10.40 8.08 15.22
C TYR A 146 -9.02 8.65 14.89
N GLU A 147 -8.88 9.34 13.76
CA GLU A 147 -7.58 9.81 13.27
C GLU A 147 -7.28 11.21 13.79
N LYS A 148 -6.34 11.29 14.73
CA LYS A 148 -5.95 12.56 15.38
C LYS A 148 -5.42 13.59 14.37
N ASP A 149 -4.76 13.13 13.32
CA ASP A 149 -4.23 13.93 12.22
C ASP A 149 -5.32 14.41 11.24
N ARG A 150 -6.55 13.87 11.32
CA ARG A 150 -7.67 14.18 10.42
C ARG A 150 -9.02 14.29 11.12
N GLN A 151 -9.09 15.00 12.25
CA GLN A 151 -10.37 15.32 12.93
C GLN A 151 -11.18 16.44 12.24
N GLY A 152 -11.21 16.46 10.90
CA GLY A 152 -11.80 17.52 10.09
C GLY A 152 -13.13 17.17 9.41
N ALA A 153 -13.56 18.04 8.50
CA ALA A 153 -14.77 17.81 7.69
C ALA A 153 -14.62 16.56 6.80
N PRO A 154 -15.74 15.86 6.48
CA PRO A 154 -15.72 14.72 5.58
C PRO A 154 -15.08 15.06 4.24
N ILE A 155 -14.26 14.15 3.70
CA ILE A 155 -13.81 14.24 2.32
C ILE A 155 -14.95 13.75 1.44
N ARG A 156 -15.30 14.55 0.43
CA ARG A 156 -16.38 14.25 -0.50
C ARG A 156 -15.82 14.24 -1.91
N ILE A 157 -16.03 13.14 -2.63
CA ILE A 157 -15.57 12.96 -4.01
C ILE A 157 -16.79 12.63 -4.87
N THR A 158 -17.13 13.53 -5.80
CA THR A 158 -18.30 13.38 -6.68
C THR A 158 -17.90 12.72 -7.99
N ARG A 159 -18.64 11.70 -8.43
CA ARG A 159 -18.42 11.01 -9.71
C ARG A 159 -19.24 11.63 -10.84
N PRO A 160 -18.78 11.57 -12.10
CA PRO A 160 -17.51 10.98 -12.57
C PRO A 160 -16.30 11.93 -12.46
N ASP A 161 -16.53 13.18 -12.08
CA ASP A 161 -15.53 14.26 -12.14
C ASP A 161 -14.39 14.08 -11.13
N GLY A 162 -14.63 13.31 -10.07
CA GLY A 162 -13.69 12.98 -9.00
C GLY A 162 -13.02 11.63 -9.20
N GLY A 163 -11.73 11.58 -8.82
CA GLY A 163 -10.92 10.36 -8.81
C GLY A 163 -11.20 9.44 -7.61
N ASP A 164 -10.16 8.76 -7.15
CA ASP A 164 -10.22 7.89 -5.97
C ASP A 164 -9.64 8.61 -4.75
N LEU A 165 -10.01 8.17 -3.54
CA LEU A 165 -9.33 8.60 -2.33
C LEU A 165 -7.98 7.90 -2.25
N HIS A 166 -6.90 8.67 -2.15
CA HIS A 166 -5.56 8.16 -1.84
C HIS A 166 -5.08 8.69 -0.50
N LEU A 167 -4.60 7.81 0.36
CA LEU A 167 -4.20 8.17 1.71
C LEU A 167 -2.95 7.41 2.16
N VAL A 168 -1.91 8.18 2.47
CA VAL A 168 -0.70 7.65 3.13
C VAL A 168 -1.02 7.34 4.58
N ILE A 169 -0.67 6.13 5.02
CA ILE A 169 -0.89 5.68 6.39
C ILE A 169 0.34 6.02 7.24
N PRO A 170 0.20 6.80 8.32
CA PRO A 170 1.32 7.15 9.17
C PRO A 170 1.77 5.96 10.04
N ALA A 171 3.06 5.90 10.35
CA ALA A 171 3.58 4.98 11.35
C ALA A 171 3.01 5.33 12.72
N ARG A 172 2.52 4.32 13.46
CA ARG A 172 1.94 4.49 14.80
C ARG A 172 2.89 4.06 15.90
N GLY A 173 3.86 3.20 15.59
CA GLY A 173 4.90 2.82 16.53
C GLY A 173 5.72 1.66 15.99
N THR A 174 6.31 0.90 16.92
CA THR A 174 7.15 -0.24 16.58
C THR A 174 6.74 -1.49 17.35
N VAL A 175 6.83 -2.64 16.69
CA VAL A 175 6.65 -3.97 17.27
C VAL A 175 8.01 -4.67 17.40
N PRO A 176 8.18 -5.59 18.37
CA PRO A 176 9.41 -6.37 18.55
C PRO A 176 9.81 -7.18 17.32
#